data_AF-A0A7S1IZN7-F1
#
_entry.id   AF-A0A7S1IZN7-F1
#
_cell.length_a   1.000
_cell.length_b   1.000
_cell.length_c   1.000
_cell.angle_alpha   90.00
_cell.angle_beta   90.00
_cell.angle_gamma   90.00
#
_symmetry.space_group_name_H-M   'P 1'
#
loop_
_entity.id
_entity.type
_entity.pdbx_description
1 polymer ?
#
loop_
_entity_poly.entity_id
_entity_poly.type
_entity_poly.pdbx_seq_one_letter_code
_entity_poly.pdbx_strand_id
1 'polypeptide(L)'
;VDFRPNLEVNNIIRSNYADLHRLCLSSPGAIVLPSFETKQGHVFKDRGLMRDVRAAVYARDIVPFRVDVYKQGVFASDYARWLETSPGHVYHVDHQEGYEPYVIVSRALCPFYDTRFVGYGYNKVQHILHLNHLGFQFHVLGGSYVVADPHPPSTSRVVLYETSNKEEKRRRKAHLDDLYRAFRSELERGELDNHQPAPYVDAFREATLPTVADWATSMRAPMCVAGEGGDGQAYGRSMANSLSA
;
A
#
# COMPACT_ATOMS: atom_id res chain seq x y z
N VAL A 1 -12.48 5.79 5.66
CA VAL A 1 -11.26 4.99 5.44
C VAL A 1 -11.51 4.14 4.21
N ASP A 2 -10.64 4.23 3.21
CA ASP A 2 -10.80 3.54 1.91
C ASP A 2 -10.60 2.02 2.08
N PHE A 3 -9.54 1.62 2.81
CA PHE A 3 -9.23 0.23 3.13
C PHE A 3 -9.10 -0.01 4.63
N ARG A 4 -9.73 -1.07 5.12
CA ARG A 4 -9.55 -1.57 6.49
C ARG A 4 -8.70 -2.83 6.51
N PRO A 5 -7.70 -2.94 7.40
CA PRO A 5 -7.06 -4.22 7.65
C PRO A 5 -8.00 -5.19 8.34
N ASN A 6 -7.74 -6.49 8.18
CA ASN A 6 -8.44 -7.52 8.93
C ASN A 6 -8.08 -7.48 10.42
N LEU A 7 -8.98 -7.99 11.26
CA LEU A 7 -8.85 -7.89 12.72
C LEU A 7 -7.59 -8.57 13.28
N GLU A 8 -7.10 -9.61 12.61
CA GLU A 8 -5.95 -10.41 13.07
C GLU A 8 -4.60 -9.88 12.62
N VAL A 9 -4.52 -8.89 11.71
CA VAL A 9 -3.24 -8.45 11.13
C VAL A 9 -2.21 -8.09 12.21
N ASN A 10 -2.65 -7.41 13.27
CA ASN A 10 -1.79 -6.97 14.36
C ASN A 10 -1.30 -8.15 15.21
N ASN A 11 -2.17 -9.13 15.49
CA ASN A 11 -1.82 -10.31 16.25
C ASN A 11 -0.84 -11.19 15.47
N ILE A 12 -1.09 -11.37 14.17
CA ILE A 12 -0.21 -12.12 13.26
C ILE A 12 1.15 -11.45 13.19
N ILE A 13 1.22 -10.14 12.94
CA ILE A 13 2.50 -9.43 12.87
C ILE A 13 3.27 -9.53 14.18
N ARG A 14 2.61 -9.30 15.33
CA ARG A 14 3.27 -9.36 16.64
C ARG A 14 3.80 -10.75 16.98
N SER A 15 3.02 -11.78 16.71
CA SER A 15 3.41 -13.16 17.00
C SER A 15 4.57 -13.64 16.12
N ASN A 16 4.77 -13.02 14.94
CA ASN A 16 5.82 -13.35 13.98
C ASN A 16 6.87 -12.23 13.84
N TYR A 17 6.92 -11.29 14.79
CA TYR A 17 7.67 -10.04 14.63
C TYR A 17 9.15 -10.27 14.34
N ALA A 18 9.81 -11.16 15.07
CA ALA A 18 11.25 -11.40 14.90
C ALA A 18 11.61 -11.85 13.48
N ASP A 19 10.81 -12.74 12.90
CA ASP A 19 11.05 -13.27 11.55
C ASP A 19 10.66 -12.27 10.48
N LEU A 20 9.51 -11.59 10.62
CA LEU A 20 9.07 -10.54 9.70
C LEU A 20 10.01 -9.32 9.72
N HIS A 21 10.53 -8.97 10.90
CA HIS A 21 11.50 -7.88 11.06
C HIS A 21 12.85 -8.24 10.42
N ARG A 22 13.33 -9.48 10.63
CA ARG A 22 14.54 -9.99 9.96
C ARG A 22 14.35 -9.98 8.45
N LEU A 23 13.19 -10.40 7.96
CA LEU A 23 12.83 -10.36 6.54
C LEU A 23 12.91 -8.92 6.02
N CYS A 24 12.25 -7.96 6.65
CA CYS A 24 12.24 -6.57 6.19
C CYS A 24 13.61 -5.86 6.25
N LEU A 25 14.49 -6.21 7.20
CA LEU A 25 15.77 -5.53 7.40
C LEU A 25 16.97 -6.22 6.73
N SER A 26 17.07 -7.54 6.83
CA SER A 26 18.25 -8.29 6.38
C SER A 26 18.17 -8.71 4.92
N SER A 27 16.98 -8.69 4.32
CA SER A 27 16.75 -9.09 2.92
C SER A 27 15.65 -8.20 2.37
N PRO A 28 15.95 -7.00 1.84
CA PRO A 28 15.02 -5.87 1.67
C PRO A 28 13.57 -6.32 1.40
N GLY A 29 12.82 -6.55 2.47
CA GLY A 29 11.63 -7.39 2.39
C GLY A 29 10.41 -6.51 2.29
N ALA A 30 9.53 -6.81 1.32
CA ALA A 30 8.21 -6.20 1.20
C ALA A 30 7.15 -7.24 1.56
N ILE A 31 6.58 -7.12 2.76
CA ILE A 31 5.49 -7.99 3.21
C ILE A 31 4.21 -7.52 2.53
N VAL A 32 3.70 -8.31 1.61
CA VAL A 32 2.47 -8.05 0.85
C VAL A 32 1.24 -8.42 1.68
N LEU A 33 0.27 -7.50 1.70
CA LEU A 33 -1.09 -7.72 2.19
C LEU A 33 -2.05 -7.77 0.98
N PRO A 34 -2.65 -8.93 0.68
CA PRO A 34 -3.69 -9.02 -0.34
C PRO A 34 -4.83 -8.06 -0.06
N SER A 35 -5.34 -7.44 -1.11
CA SER A 35 -6.45 -6.49 -1.06
C SER A 35 -7.72 -7.08 -1.67
N PHE A 36 -8.84 -6.83 -1.02
CA PHE A 36 -10.16 -7.23 -1.49
C PHE A 36 -11.08 -6.01 -1.62
N GLU A 37 -12.12 -6.12 -2.42
CA GLU A 37 -13.30 -5.23 -2.38
C GLU A 37 -14.56 -6.05 -2.12
N THR A 38 -15.48 -5.46 -1.37
CA THR A 38 -16.84 -5.98 -1.25
C THR A 38 -17.64 -5.64 -2.50
N LYS A 39 -18.51 -6.54 -2.95
CA LYS A 39 -19.48 -6.20 -4.00
C LYS A 39 -20.45 -5.09 -3.56
N GLN A 40 -20.97 -4.35 -4.53
CA GLN A 40 -22.00 -3.34 -4.28
C GLN A 40 -23.18 -3.92 -3.50
N GLY A 41 -23.59 -3.22 -2.44
CA GLY A 41 -24.68 -3.63 -1.56
C GLY A 41 -24.31 -4.63 -0.47
N HIS A 42 -23.05 -5.09 -0.41
CA HIS A 42 -22.57 -6.01 0.62
C HIS A 42 -21.56 -5.32 1.55
N VAL A 43 -21.71 -5.53 2.85
CA VAL A 43 -20.72 -5.14 3.86
C VAL A 43 -20.12 -6.40 4.43
N PHE A 44 -18.87 -6.69 4.09
CA PHE A 44 -18.16 -7.84 4.65
C PHE A 44 -17.78 -7.55 6.10
N LYS A 45 -18.49 -8.16 7.05
CA LYS A 45 -18.15 -8.05 8.48
C LYS A 45 -17.08 -9.09 8.83
N ASP A 46 -15.83 -8.66 8.84
CA ASP A 46 -14.72 -9.50 9.26
C ASP A 46 -14.90 -9.88 10.74
N ARG A 47 -14.88 -11.18 11.03
CA ARG A 47 -14.92 -11.73 12.40
C ARG A 47 -13.56 -12.24 12.85
N GLY A 48 -12.50 -11.98 12.08
CA GLY A 48 -11.12 -12.36 12.38
C GLY A 48 -10.76 -13.80 12.00
N LEU A 49 -11.69 -14.60 11.48
CA LEU A 49 -11.43 -16.02 11.20
C LEU A 49 -11.20 -16.24 9.70
N MET A 50 -10.08 -16.88 9.35
CA MET A 50 -9.76 -17.25 7.96
C MET A 50 -10.83 -18.11 7.29
N ARG A 51 -11.59 -18.90 8.06
CA ARG A 51 -12.73 -19.67 7.54
C ARG A 51 -13.83 -18.76 6.98
N ASP A 52 -14.07 -17.61 7.62
CA ASP A 52 -15.14 -16.68 7.25
C ASP A 52 -14.73 -15.92 5.97
N VAL A 53 -13.46 -15.56 5.87
CA VAL A 53 -12.88 -14.96 4.66
C VAL A 53 -12.94 -15.93 3.48
N ARG A 54 -12.53 -17.18 3.70
CA ARG A 54 -12.55 -18.22 2.68
C ARG A 54 -13.98 -18.46 2.17
N ALA A 55 -14.95 -18.53 3.08
CA ALA A 55 -16.36 -18.64 2.72
C ALA A 55 -16.83 -17.43 1.88
N ALA A 56 -16.46 -16.20 2.27
CA ALA A 56 -16.81 -14.98 1.53
C ALA A 56 -16.16 -14.92 0.14
N VAL A 57 -14.92 -15.41 -0.02
CA VAL A 57 -14.27 -15.52 -1.34
C VAL A 57 -14.98 -16.56 -2.21
N TYR A 58 -15.32 -17.73 -1.67
CA TYR A 58 -16.05 -18.76 -2.43
C TYR A 58 -17.46 -18.32 -2.84
N ALA A 59 -18.17 -17.63 -1.94
CA ALA A 59 -19.46 -17.02 -2.24
C ALA A 59 -19.36 -15.82 -3.20
N ARG A 60 -18.14 -15.32 -3.46
CA ARG A 60 -17.84 -14.10 -4.21
C ARG A 60 -18.49 -12.85 -3.58
N ASP A 61 -18.60 -12.81 -2.27
CA ASP A 61 -19.02 -11.63 -1.50
C ASP A 61 -17.90 -10.58 -1.46
N ILE A 62 -16.66 -11.06 -1.39
CA ILE A 62 -15.45 -10.29 -1.61
C ILE A 62 -14.68 -10.86 -2.81
N VAL A 63 -14.00 -9.98 -3.53
CA VAL A 63 -13.14 -10.33 -4.67
C VAL A 63 -11.83 -9.55 -4.58
N PRO A 64 -10.73 -10.01 -5.21
CA PRO A 64 -9.51 -9.21 -5.26
C PRO A 64 -9.80 -7.79 -5.76
N PHE A 65 -9.21 -6.79 -5.11
CA PHE A 65 -9.55 -5.39 -5.35
C PHE A 65 -9.41 -5.01 -6.82
N ARG A 66 -10.46 -4.43 -7.41
CA ARG A 66 -10.51 -3.94 -8.79
C ARG A 66 -10.09 -4.96 -9.85
N VAL A 67 -10.19 -6.26 -9.56
CA VAL A 67 -9.75 -7.33 -10.47
C VAL A 67 -10.49 -7.31 -11.80
N ASP A 68 -11.74 -6.82 -11.84
CA ASP A 68 -12.50 -6.75 -13.09
C ASP A 68 -11.98 -5.68 -14.06
N VAL A 69 -11.25 -4.68 -13.58
CA VAL A 69 -10.74 -3.57 -14.40
C VAL A 69 -9.22 -3.52 -14.51
N TYR A 70 -8.49 -4.03 -13.52
CA TYR A 70 -7.03 -3.96 -13.46
C TYR A 70 -6.42 -5.23 -12.86
N LYS A 71 -6.59 -6.35 -13.58
CA LYS A 71 -6.09 -7.67 -13.16
C LYS A 71 -4.60 -7.68 -12.82
N GLN A 72 -3.80 -6.93 -13.58
CA GLN A 72 -2.35 -6.85 -13.38
C GLN A 72 -1.98 -6.37 -11.96
N GLY A 73 -2.82 -5.51 -11.37
CA GLY A 73 -2.58 -4.94 -10.04
C GLY A 73 -2.55 -5.94 -8.89
N VAL A 74 -3.19 -7.10 -9.06
CA VAL A 74 -3.39 -8.08 -7.98
C VAL A 74 -2.91 -9.49 -8.34
N PHE A 75 -2.65 -9.78 -9.61
CA PHE A 75 -2.37 -11.14 -10.08
C PHE A 75 -1.13 -11.78 -9.45
N ALA A 76 -0.06 -11.01 -9.25
CA ALA A 76 1.18 -11.52 -8.67
C ALA A 76 1.03 -11.99 -7.22
N SER A 77 0.00 -11.55 -6.48
CA SER A 77 -0.22 -11.96 -5.08
C SER A 77 -0.67 -13.42 -4.91
N ASP A 78 -0.99 -14.16 -5.99
CA ASP A 78 -1.47 -15.56 -5.94
C ASP A 78 -2.52 -15.82 -4.84
N TYR A 79 -3.71 -15.27 -5.01
CA TYR A 79 -4.80 -15.38 -4.04
C TYR A 79 -5.23 -16.83 -3.76
N ALA A 80 -5.01 -17.75 -4.71
CA ALA A 80 -5.30 -19.17 -4.51
C ALA A 80 -4.33 -19.76 -3.47
N ARG A 81 -3.03 -19.54 -3.65
CA ARG A 81 -2.01 -19.92 -2.66
C ARG A 81 -2.21 -19.21 -1.32
N TRP A 82 -2.62 -17.94 -1.34
CA TRP A 82 -2.92 -17.20 -0.11
C TRP A 82 -4.02 -17.86 0.73
N LEU A 83 -5.11 -18.32 0.10
CA LEU A 83 -6.21 -18.99 0.80
C LEU A 83 -5.78 -20.27 1.53
N GLU A 84 -4.71 -20.91 1.05
CA GLU A 84 -4.14 -22.15 1.60
C GLU A 84 -3.00 -21.89 2.60
N THR A 85 -2.44 -20.68 2.62
CA THR A 85 -1.31 -20.32 3.47
C THR A 85 -1.77 -20.10 4.91
N SER A 86 -1.12 -20.77 5.86
CA SER A 86 -1.42 -20.64 7.28
C SER A 86 -1.12 -19.23 7.80
N PRO A 87 -1.90 -18.68 8.75
CA PRO A 87 -1.62 -17.39 9.36
C PRO A 87 -0.17 -17.28 9.84
N GLY A 88 0.48 -16.14 9.57
CA GLY A 88 1.88 -15.88 9.96
C GLY A 88 2.94 -16.46 9.03
N HIS A 89 2.58 -17.41 8.16
CA HIS A 89 3.50 -17.91 7.15
C HIS A 89 3.55 -16.97 5.95
N VAL A 90 4.72 -16.90 5.32
CA VAL A 90 4.94 -16.08 4.13
C VAL A 90 5.35 -16.94 2.94
N TYR A 91 5.07 -16.46 1.73
CA TYR A 91 5.64 -17.02 0.52
C TYR A 91 6.10 -15.93 -0.44
N HIS A 92 7.17 -16.22 -1.17
CA HIS A 92 7.71 -15.31 -2.17
C HIS A 92 6.83 -15.27 -3.43
N VAL A 93 6.72 -14.08 -4.02
CA VAL A 93 6.15 -13.85 -5.35
C VAL A 93 7.08 -12.94 -6.15
N ASP A 94 7.20 -13.20 -7.43
CA ASP A 94 7.94 -12.31 -8.33
C ASP A 94 7.11 -11.06 -8.63
N HIS A 95 7.78 -9.92 -8.71
CA HIS A 95 7.17 -8.70 -9.21
C HIS A 95 6.68 -8.88 -10.65
N GLN A 96 5.53 -8.29 -10.98
CA GLN A 96 5.01 -8.22 -12.34
C GLN A 96 4.64 -6.77 -12.69
N GLU A 97 4.76 -6.41 -13.97
CA GLU A 97 4.43 -5.06 -14.43
C GLU A 97 2.98 -4.70 -14.08
N GLY A 98 2.80 -3.54 -13.45
CA GLY A 98 1.49 -3.06 -13.02
C GLY A 98 1.04 -3.55 -11.65
N TYR A 99 1.85 -4.35 -10.95
CA TYR A 99 1.52 -4.85 -9.62
C TYR A 99 1.36 -3.70 -8.60
N GLU A 100 0.26 -3.67 -7.85
CA GLU A 100 -0.06 -2.59 -6.89
C GLU A 100 -0.62 -3.07 -5.53
N PRO A 101 0.08 -3.99 -4.83
CA PRO A 101 -0.35 -4.45 -3.51
C PRO A 101 -0.21 -3.37 -2.44
N TYR A 102 -0.81 -3.64 -1.27
CA TYR A 102 -0.37 -3.00 -0.03
C TYR A 102 0.84 -3.75 0.51
N VAL A 103 1.87 -3.02 0.94
CA VAL A 103 3.09 -3.61 1.49
C VAL A 103 3.45 -3.01 2.85
N ILE A 104 4.09 -3.82 3.69
CA ILE A 104 4.81 -3.40 4.88
C ILE A 104 6.29 -3.58 4.57
N VAL A 105 7.06 -2.51 4.71
CA VAL A 105 8.50 -2.45 4.40
C VAL A 105 9.23 -1.73 5.52
N SER A 106 10.54 -1.97 5.65
CA SER A 106 11.37 -1.17 6.54
C SER A 106 11.37 0.30 6.12
N ARG A 107 11.01 1.19 7.03
CA ARG A 107 11.06 2.65 6.78
C ARG A 107 12.47 3.13 6.46
N ALA A 108 13.50 2.47 6.99
CA ALA A 108 14.89 2.83 6.75
C ALA A 108 15.36 2.53 5.31
N LEU A 109 14.66 1.62 4.62
CA LEU A 109 15.02 1.18 3.26
C LEU A 109 14.00 1.61 2.20
N CYS A 110 12.79 1.98 2.62
CA CYS A 110 11.70 2.33 1.71
C CYS A 110 11.97 3.67 1.00
N PRO A 111 11.95 3.73 -0.34
CA PRO A 111 12.04 4.99 -1.06
C PRO A 111 10.76 5.81 -0.88
N PHE A 112 10.88 7.13 -1.02
CA PHE A 112 9.70 7.99 -1.08
C PHE A 112 8.87 7.70 -2.34
N TYR A 113 7.57 8.00 -2.26
CA TYR A 113 6.72 8.07 -3.43
C TYR A 113 7.18 9.22 -4.33
N ASP A 114 7.16 9.00 -5.64
CA ASP A 114 7.41 10.08 -6.59
C ASP A 114 6.21 11.05 -6.62
N THR A 115 6.47 12.29 -6.22
CA THR A 115 5.44 13.32 -6.05
C THR A 115 4.85 13.83 -7.37
N ARG A 116 5.33 13.38 -8.53
CA ARG A 116 4.69 13.67 -9.83
C ARG A 116 3.41 12.83 -9.99
N PHE A 117 3.32 11.69 -9.32
CA PHE A 117 2.12 10.85 -9.28
C PHE A 117 1.24 11.26 -8.10
N VAL A 118 0.37 12.24 -8.30
CA VAL A 118 -0.63 12.67 -7.31
C VAL A 118 -2.04 12.33 -7.80
N GLY A 119 -2.95 12.07 -6.87
CA GLY A 119 -4.36 11.83 -7.18
C GLY A 119 -4.64 10.36 -7.48
N TYR A 120 -4.92 10.04 -8.75
CA TYR A 120 -5.32 8.69 -9.17
C TYR A 120 -4.47 8.22 -10.34
N GLY A 121 -3.98 6.98 -10.24
CA GLY A 121 -3.27 6.28 -11.31
C GLY A 121 -1.75 6.26 -11.10
N TYR A 122 -1.17 5.08 -11.33
CA TYR A 122 0.25 4.73 -11.15
C TYR A 122 0.91 5.06 -9.80
N ASN A 123 0.23 5.67 -8.82
CA ASN A 123 0.84 6.05 -7.54
C ASN A 123 1.46 4.84 -6.81
N LYS A 124 0.71 3.74 -6.73
CA LYS A 124 1.18 2.47 -6.12
C LYS A 124 2.10 1.72 -7.07
N VAL A 125 1.73 1.60 -8.35
CA VAL A 125 2.51 0.89 -9.38
C VAL A 125 3.96 1.41 -9.45
N GLN A 126 4.16 2.73 -9.51
CA GLN A 126 5.52 3.30 -9.57
C GLN A 126 6.33 2.99 -8.30
N HIS A 127 5.69 3.00 -7.13
CA HIS A 127 6.38 2.75 -5.85
C HIS A 127 6.79 1.29 -5.72
N ILE A 128 5.90 0.37 -6.12
CA ILE A 128 6.17 -1.07 -6.13
C ILE A 128 7.26 -1.41 -7.15
N LEU A 129 7.25 -0.76 -8.32
CA LEU A 129 8.32 -0.90 -9.30
C LEU A 129 9.66 -0.38 -8.76
N HIS A 130 9.66 0.75 -8.05
CA HIS A 130 10.86 1.31 -7.42
C HIS A 130 11.41 0.35 -6.34
N LEU A 131 10.56 -0.21 -5.48
CA LEU A 131 10.96 -1.22 -4.51
C LEU A 131 11.60 -2.43 -5.23
N ASN A 132 10.99 -2.93 -6.29
CA ASN A 132 11.55 -4.02 -7.08
C ASN A 132 12.91 -3.65 -7.68
N HIS A 133 13.07 -2.43 -8.21
CA HIS A 133 14.34 -1.93 -8.75
C HIS A 133 15.45 -1.88 -7.69
N LEU A 134 15.11 -1.51 -6.45
CA LEU A 134 16.01 -1.53 -5.30
C LEU A 134 16.28 -2.95 -4.73
N GLY A 135 15.80 -3.99 -5.42
CA GLY A 135 16.02 -5.38 -5.05
C GLY A 135 15.12 -5.89 -3.93
N PHE A 136 14.01 -5.21 -3.64
CA PHE A 136 13.08 -5.72 -2.63
C PHE A 136 12.46 -7.06 -3.06
N GLN A 137 12.37 -7.99 -2.11
CA GLN A 137 11.73 -9.28 -2.29
C GLN A 137 10.29 -9.22 -1.75
N PHE A 138 9.31 -9.67 -2.54
CA PHE A 138 7.90 -9.58 -2.18
C PHE A 138 7.44 -10.88 -1.53
N HIS A 139 6.89 -10.77 -0.31
CA HIS A 139 6.48 -11.89 0.50
C HIS A 139 5.03 -11.73 0.96
N VAL A 140 4.11 -12.55 0.45
CA VAL A 140 2.70 -12.48 0.82
C VAL A 140 2.47 -13.11 2.19
N LEU A 141 1.83 -12.37 3.10
CA LEU A 141 1.55 -12.83 4.46
C LEU A 141 0.21 -13.55 4.54
N GLY A 142 0.24 -14.84 4.89
CA GLY A 142 -0.94 -15.64 5.16
C GLY A 142 -1.72 -15.12 6.36
N GLY A 143 -3.05 -15.17 6.28
CA GLY A 143 -3.94 -14.73 7.36
C GLY A 143 -4.16 -13.22 7.45
N SER A 144 -3.38 -12.42 6.72
CA SER A 144 -3.42 -10.96 6.75
C SER A 144 -3.90 -10.41 5.42
N TYR A 145 -4.80 -9.43 5.45
CA TYR A 145 -5.36 -8.81 4.24
C TYR A 145 -6.00 -7.45 4.56
N VAL A 146 -6.30 -6.69 3.50
CA VAL A 146 -7.08 -5.45 3.59
C VAL A 146 -8.35 -5.53 2.74
N VAL A 147 -9.40 -4.85 3.15
CA VAL A 147 -10.68 -4.79 2.41
C VAL A 147 -11.06 -3.35 2.17
N ALA A 148 -11.36 -3.02 0.92
CA ALA A 148 -12.04 -1.78 0.57
C ALA A 148 -13.54 -1.94 0.80
N ASP A 149 -14.09 -1.08 1.66
CA ASP A 149 -15.54 -0.98 1.82
C ASP A 149 -16.14 -0.19 0.65
N PRO A 150 -17.44 -0.35 0.32
CA PRO A 150 -18.03 0.40 -0.77
C PRO A 150 -17.99 1.90 -0.47
N HIS A 151 -17.40 2.68 -1.36
CA HIS A 151 -17.35 4.14 -1.24
C HIS A 151 -17.50 4.82 -2.62
N PRO A 152 -17.94 6.08 -2.67
CA PRO A 152 -17.96 6.85 -3.91
C PRO A 152 -16.57 6.98 -4.53
N PRO A 153 -16.46 7.10 -5.87
CA PRO A 153 -15.21 7.43 -6.54
C PRO A 153 -14.59 8.71 -5.95
N SER A 154 -13.25 8.73 -5.82
CA SER A 154 -12.54 9.94 -5.43
C SER A 154 -12.64 11.02 -6.52
N THR A 155 -12.57 12.29 -6.12
CA THR A 155 -12.58 13.43 -7.05
C THR A 155 -11.49 13.30 -8.12
N SER A 156 -10.29 12.86 -7.75
CA SER A 156 -9.18 12.63 -8.68
C SER A 156 -9.50 11.55 -9.71
N ARG A 157 -10.18 10.46 -9.32
CA ARG A 157 -10.66 9.43 -10.24
C ARG A 157 -11.74 9.97 -11.17
N VAL A 158 -12.69 10.74 -10.65
CA VAL A 158 -13.77 11.36 -11.44
C VAL A 158 -13.17 12.28 -12.50
N VAL A 159 -12.24 13.15 -12.11
CA VAL A 159 -11.53 14.06 -13.02
C VAL A 159 -10.78 13.26 -14.09
N LEU A 160 -10.08 12.19 -13.73
CA LEU A 160 -9.29 11.42 -14.68
C LEU A 160 -10.14 10.59 -15.64
N TYR A 161 -11.21 9.95 -15.17
CA TYR A 161 -11.94 8.92 -15.95
C TYR A 161 -13.40 9.26 -16.29
N GLU A 162 -14.03 10.19 -15.59
CA GLU A 162 -15.47 10.42 -15.64
C GLU A 162 -15.83 11.83 -16.18
N THR A 163 -14.86 12.60 -16.66
CA THR A 163 -15.14 13.81 -17.47
C THR A 163 -15.91 13.45 -18.75
N SER A 164 -16.91 14.25 -19.10
CA SER A 164 -17.68 14.10 -20.34
C SER A 164 -16.83 14.43 -21.58
N ASN A 165 -15.74 15.17 -21.41
CA ASN A 165 -14.81 15.52 -22.47
C ASN A 165 -13.84 14.38 -22.76
N LYS A 166 -14.14 13.57 -23.80
CA LYS A 166 -13.32 12.43 -24.22
C LYS A 166 -11.88 12.81 -24.58
N GLU A 167 -11.66 13.98 -25.19
CA GLU A 167 -10.33 14.43 -25.60
C GLU A 167 -9.48 14.81 -24.39
N GLU A 168 -10.09 15.50 -23.42
CA GLU A 168 -9.43 15.83 -22.15
C GLU A 168 -9.05 14.55 -21.38
N LYS A 169 -9.96 13.59 -21.30
CA LYS A 169 -9.67 12.27 -20.71
C LYS A 169 -8.49 11.58 -21.40
N ARG A 170 -8.47 11.56 -22.74
CA ARG A 170 -7.38 10.98 -23.53
C ARG A 170 -6.05 11.68 -23.25
N ARG A 171 -6.05 13.02 -23.20
CA ARG A 171 -4.87 13.82 -22.87
C ARG A 171 -4.34 13.55 -21.46
N ARG A 172 -5.22 13.51 -20.46
CA ARG A 172 -4.83 13.22 -19.06
C ARG A 172 -4.23 11.83 -18.92
N LYS A 173 -4.84 10.83 -19.55
CA LYS A 173 -4.30 9.46 -19.57
C LYS A 173 -2.95 9.41 -20.27
N ALA A 174 -2.82 10.03 -21.45
CA ALA A 174 -1.55 10.07 -22.19
C ALA A 174 -0.44 10.74 -21.38
N HIS A 175 -0.73 11.87 -20.72
CA HIS A 175 0.22 12.53 -19.84
C HIS A 175 0.69 11.61 -18.69
N LEU A 176 -0.24 10.89 -18.06
CA LEU A 176 0.08 9.95 -16.99
C LEU A 176 0.92 8.76 -17.49
N ASP A 177 0.62 8.23 -18.69
CA ASP A 177 1.41 7.18 -19.33
C ASP A 177 2.83 7.68 -19.71
N ASP A 178 2.94 8.92 -20.22
CA ASP A 178 4.22 9.57 -20.55
C ASP A 178 5.08 9.77 -19.31
N LEU A 179 4.47 10.25 -18.22
CA LEU A 179 5.12 10.41 -16.94
C LEU A 179 5.63 9.07 -16.39
N TYR A 180 4.82 8.00 -16.48
CA TYR A 180 5.25 6.65 -16.08
C TYR A 180 6.42 6.13 -16.93
N ARG A 181 6.42 6.39 -18.24
CA ARG A 181 7.55 6.03 -19.11
C ARG A 181 8.83 6.79 -18.76
N ALA A 182 8.72 8.09 -18.48
CA ALA A 182 9.85 8.90 -18.03
C ALA A 182 10.42 8.37 -16.72
N PHE A 183 9.57 8.15 -15.72
CA PHE A 183 9.93 7.56 -14.42
C PHE A 183 10.69 6.24 -14.57
N ARG A 184 10.20 5.31 -15.41
CA ARG A 184 10.90 4.04 -15.66
C ARG A 184 12.30 4.25 -16.25
N SER A 185 12.42 5.17 -17.20
CA SER A 185 13.70 5.48 -17.82
C SER A 185 14.68 6.11 -16.82
N GLU A 186 14.19 6.92 -15.88
CA GLU A 186 14.98 7.53 -14.80
C GLU A 186 15.43 6.47 -13.77
N LEU A 187 14.55 5.52 -13.41
CA LEU A 187 14.92 4.35 -12.58
C LEU A 187 16.02 3.54 -13.23
N GLU A 188 15.88 3.17 -14.51
CA GLU A 188 16.88 2.40 -15.24
C GLU A 188 18.25 3.11 -15.33
N ARG A 189 18.26 4.45 -15.28
CA ARG A 189 19.48 5.27 -15.25
C ARG A 189 20.03 5.50 -13.83
N GLY A 190 19.36 5.02 -12.77
CA GLY A 190 19.75 5.23 -11.38
C GLY A 190 19.58 6.67 -10.88
N GLU A 191 18.79 7.50 -11.58
CA GLU A 191 18.65 8.92 -11.25
C GLU A 191 17.80 9.17 -9.99
N LEU A 192 17.05 8.15 -9.55
CA LEU A 192 16.12 8.22 -8.43
C LEU A 192 16.66 7.61 -7.13
N ASP A 193 17.80 6.91 -7.18
CA ASP A 193 18.38 6.21 -6.01
C ASP A 193 18.79 7.16 -4.88
N ASN A 194 19.10 8.42 -5.21
CA ASN A 194 19.47 9.45 -4.23
C ASN A 194 18.30 9.99 -3.40
N HIS A 195 17.06 9.57 -3.67
CA HIS A 195 15.86 9.96 -2.92
C HIS A 195 15.54 8.99 -1.77
N GLN A 196 16.49 8.16 -1.35
CA GLN A 196 16.35 7.34 -0.16
C GLN A 196 16.30 8.22 1.11
N PRO A 197 15.42 7.93 2.07
CA PRO A 197 15.50 8.57 3.37
C PRO A 197 16.88 8.30 3.97
N ALA A 198 17.50 9.31 4.58
CA ALA A 198 18.72 9.12 5.37
C ALA A 198 18.52 7.93 6.33
N PRO A 199 19.56 7.09 6.56
CA PRO A 199 19.43 5.93 7.44
C PRO A 199 18.81 6.39 8.76
N TYR A 200 17.68 5.78 9.11
CA TYR A 200 17.02 6.03 10.37
C TYR A 200 17.97 5.58 11.49
N VAL A 201 18.68 6.55 12.08
CA VAL A 201 19.46 6.33 13.29
C VAL A 201 18.49 6.11 14.43
N ASP A 202 18.51 4.89 14.94
CA ASP A 202 17.64 4.37 15.98
C ASP A 202 17.85 5.11 17.30
N ALA A 203 17.19 6.25 17.47
CA ALA A 203 17.07 6.94 18.76
C ALA A 203 16.11 6.19 19.72
N PHE A 204 15.58 5.03 19.31
CA PHE A 204 14.73 4.14 20.10
C PHE A 204 15.50 3.02 20.81
N ARG A 205 16.83 3.09 20.89
CA ARG A 205 17.60 2.29 21.84
C ARG A 205 17.35 2.82 23.25
N GLU A 206 16.48 2.11 23.97
CA GLU A 206 16.18 2.15 25.43
C GLU A 206 14.74 2.53 25.83
N ALA A 207 13.82 2.83 24.90
CA ALA A 207 12.42 2.99 25.25
C ALA A 207 11.68 1.64 25.13
N THR A 208 11.10 1.16 26.24
CA THR A 208 10.16 0.03 26.30
C THR A 208 9.18 0.03 25.12
N LEU A 209 8.97 -1.14 24.51
CA LEU A 209 8.07 -1.35 23.37
C LEU A 209 6.73 -0.60 23.57
N PRO A 210 6.30 0.24 22.62
CA PRO A 210 5.07 1.03 22.76
C PRO A 210 3.84 0.12 22.94
N THR A 211 2.90 0.58 23.76
CA THR A 211 1.65 -0.13 24.05
C THR A 211 0.65 -0.02 22.89
N VAL A 212 -0.48 -0.74 22.97
CA VAL A 212 -1.53 -0.76 21.94
C VAL A 212 -2.08 0.63 21.60
N ALA A 213 -2.12 1.55 22.56
CA ALA A 213 -2.56 2.93 22.36
C ALA A 213 -1.60 3.73 21.45
N ASP A 214 -0.30 3.44 21.51
CA ASP A 214 0.73 4.15 20.76
C ASP A 214 0.73 3.76 19.27
N TRP A 215 0.40 2.50 18.96
CA TRP A 215 0.30 1.99 17.59
C TRP A 215 -0.93 2.50 16.83
N ALA A 216 -2.07 2.61 17.50
CA ALA A 216 -3.31 3.11 16.89
C ALA A 216 -3.18 4.56 16.37
N THR A 217 -2.28 5.34 16.98
CA THR A 217 -2.01 6.74 16.62
C THR A 217 -0.91 6.88 15.55
N SER A 218 -0.08 5.85 15.36
CA SER A 218 1.09 5.85 14.46
C SER A 218 0.87 5.17 13.12
N MET A 219 -0.19 4.36 12.94
CA MET A 219 -0.54 3.83 11.62
C MET A 219 -1.12 4.93 10.73
N ARG A 220 -0.25 5.59 9.96
CA ARG A 220 -0.68 6.31 8.76
C ARG A 220 -0.69 5.32 7.62
N ALA A 221 -1.86 4.81 7.26
CA ALA A 221 -2.06 4.41 5.87
C ALA A 221 -1.71 5.64 5.02
N PRO A 222 -0.89 5.52 3.96
CA PRO A 222 -0.68 6.63 3.04
C PRO A 222 -2.03 6.90 2.36
N MET A 223 -2.80 7.84 2.90
CA MET A 223 -3.84 8.51 2.14
C MET A 223 -3.11 9.40 1.14
N CYS A 224 -3.45 9.26 -0.14
CA CYS A 224 -3.20 10.32 -1.10
C CYS A 224 -3.81 11.60 -0.51
N VAL A 225 -2.96 12.57 -0.18
CA VAL A 225 -3.41 13.89 0.25
C VAL A 225 -4.23 14.45 -0.91
N ALA A 226 -5.51 14.72 -0.69
CA ALA A 226 -6.29 15.51 -1.63
C ALA A 226 -5.64 16.90 -1.66
N GLY A 227 -4.96 17.21 -2.76
CA GLY A 227 -4.40 18.54 -2.96
C GLY A 227 -5.55 19.54 -3.09
N GLU A 228 -5.86 20.25 -2.01
CA GLU A 228 -6.53 21.53 -2.10
C GLU A 228 -5.47 22.56 -2.50
N GLY A 229 -5.73 23.26 -3.61
CA GLY A 229 -4.81 24.26 -4.15
C GLY A 229 -4.71 25.49 -3.25
N GLY A 230 -3.58 26.19 -3.36
CA GLY A 230 -3.42 27.54 -2.83
C GLY A 230 -2.06 27.76 -2.18
N ASP A 231 -1.20 28.41 -2.95
CA ASP A 231 -0.01 29.16 -2.54
C ASP A 231 1.19 28.42 -1.94
N GLY A 232 2.31 28.56 -2.66
CA GLY A 232 3.61 28.08 -2.27
C GLY A 232 4.11 28.77 -1.01
N GLN A 233 4.40 27.95 0.00
CA GLN A 233 5.54 28.16 0.89
C GLN A 233 5.95 26.80 1.46
N ALA A 234 7.11 26.32 1.02
CA ALA A 234 7.86 25.34 1.78
C ALA A 234 8.19 25.97 3.15
N TYR A 235 7.94 25.25 4.25
CA TYR A 235 8.88 24.99 5.35
C TYR A 235 8.15 24.30 6.51
N GLY A 236 8.80 23.27 7.05
CA GLY A 236 8.38 22.63 8.28
C GLY A 236 8.54 23.57 9.49
N ARG A 237 7.58 23.46 10.42
CA ARG A 237 7.76 23.65 11.86
C ARG A 237 6.54 23.07 12.56
N SER A 238 6.76 22.00 13.32
CA SER A 238 5.84 21.56 14.37
C SER A 238 5.85 22.64 15.46
N MET A 239 4.72 23.32 15.67
CA MET A 239 4.47 23.98 16.95
C MET A 239 3.91 22.93 17.90
N ALA A 240 4.69 22.62 18.93
CA ALA A 240 4.21 21.96 20.13
C ALA A 240 3.34 22.96 20.90
N ASN A 241 2.06 22.68 21.07
CA ASN A 241 1.28 23.31 22.13
C ASN A 241 1.30 22.37 23.34
N SER A 242 2.11 22.78 24.31
CA SER A 242 2.01 22.41 25.71
C SER A 242 0.61 22.71 26.24
N LEU A 243 -0.03 21.72 26.85
CA LEU A 243 -1.03 21.97 27.88
C LEU A 243 -0.56 21.23 29.14
N SER A 244 -0.05 22.03 30.07
CA SER A 244 0.07 21.69 31.49
C SER A 244 -1.07 22.33 32.27
N ALA A 245 -1.47 21.61 33.33
CA ALA A 245 -2.56 21.83 34.29
C ALA A 245 -3.89 21.17 33.93
#